data_AF-A0A6G1X219-F1
#
_entry.id   AF-A0A6G1X219-F1
#
_cell.length_a   1.000
_cell.length_b   1.000
_cell.length_c   1.000
_cell.angle_alpha   90.00
_cell.angle_beta   90.00
_cell.angle_gamma   90.00
#
_symmetry.space_group_name_H-M   'P 1'
#
loop_
_entity.id
_entity.type
_entity.pdbx_description
1 polymer ?
#
loop_
_entity_poly.entity_id
_entity_poly.type
_entity_poly.pdbx_seq_one_letter_code
_entity_poly.pdbx_strand_id
1 'polypeptide(L)'
;MKRKLGIFLIITMLIALILIVFVGPKYQEIKLENLQTDRSLTASSSKTESSEDLGLYDKLKESKSIDILVMGNRYKMDEPDSLWIDRFKKSIHNQYDSETNVDFLTTEEDRVFRLLADYSNAELESYDLILLTIAPYGSNDEQGDQNFRLVFENLLRTVMSNNPNTEIIPVIEYGVDYEKVDQIQNLTQYYGLTYVDIKHVIESSKSSNSEYILEDQLNDEGHQLASDELFERIRAHMFQNKRNNHQVEEFLHSGAERFSSIQVISDGGQVDEPLSFNFTGEIIGLTFQMGSDHGIVDIYLDGEYLRSIDTYSSDGDSEKTFLLNSQLADSEHVITIQPSLLTNENAEGSERELVRVITN
;
A
#
# COMPACT_ATOMS: atom_id res chain seq x y z
N MET A 1 41.90 28.93 29.69
CA MET A 1 40.80 28.27 28.93
C MET A 1 40.31 29.10 27.74
N LYS A 2 39.99 30.40 27.90
CA LYS A 2 39.49 31.29 26.82
C LYS A 2 40.39 31.41 25.57
N ARG A 3 41.72 31.38 25.73
CA ARG A 3 42.67 31.45 24.61
C ARG A 3 42.70 30.22 23.71
N LYS A 4 42.38 29.02 24.23
CA LYS A 4 42.34 27.77 23.44
C LYS A 4 41.05 27.67 22.61
N LEU A 5 39.95 28.23 23.11
CA LEU A 5 38.67 28.27 22.40
C LEU A 5 38.69 29.22 21.19
N GLY A 6 39.37 30.37 21.32
CA GLY A 6 39.54 31.30 20.20
C GLY A 6 40.39 30.74 19.05
N ILE A 7 41.42 29.95 19.36
CA ILE A 7 42.26 29.30 18.33
C ILE A 7 41.46 28.21 17.59
N PHE A 8 40.62 27.46 18.30
CA PHE A 8 39.77 26.43 17.70
C PHE A 8 38.74 27.03 16.73
N LEU A 9 38.09 28.13 17.11
CA LEU A 9 37.12 28.85 16.27
C LEU A 9 37.76 29.42 14.98
N ILE A 10 39.01 29.90 15.08
CA ILE A 10 39.74 30.39 13.91
C ILE A 10 40.08 29.24 12.96
N ILE A 11 40.48 28.07 13.49
CA ILE A 11 40.80 26.89 12.68
C ILE A 11 39.54 26.35 11.98
N THR A 12 38.39 26.29 12.65
CA THR A 12 37.14 25.83 12.02
C THR A 12 36.67 26.79 10.91
N MET A 13 36.78 28.11 11.12
CA MET A 13 36.51 29.08 10.04
C MET A 13 37.47 28.92 8.85
N LEU A 14 38.76 28.64 9.11
CA LEU A 14 39.74 28.43 8.05
C LEU A 14 39.46 27.16 7.24
N ILE A 15 39.02 26.08 7.89
CA ILE A 15 38.62 24.84 7.21
C ILE A 15 37.35 25.07 6.37
N ALA A 16 36.35 25.78 6.90
CA ALA A 16 35.15 26.14 6.15
C ALA A 16 35.49 27.01 4.93
N LEU A 17 36.43 27.95 5.07
CA LEU A 17 36.89 28.78 3.96
C LEU A 17 37.62 27.96 2.89
N ILE A 18 38.46 26.99 3.30
CA ILE A 18 39.14 26.09 2.37
C ILE A 18 38.13 25.20 1.62
N LEU A 19 37.11 24.68 2.30
CA LEU A 19 36.02 23.92 1.65
C LEU A 19 35.29 24.79 0.62
N ILE A 20 34.95 26.03 0.95
CA ILE A 20 34.26 26.94 0.02
C ILE A 20 35.15 27.30 -1.18
N VAL A 21 36.43 27.59 -0.95
CA VAL A 21 37.35 28.07 -2.00
C VAL A 21 37.90 26.95 -2.87
N PHE A 22 38.07 25.73 -2.36
CA PHE A 22 38.68 24.63 -3.14
C PHE A 22 37.68 23.55 -3.56
N VAL A 23 36.68 23.24 -2.73
CA VAL A 23 35.65 22.23 -3.09
C VAL A 23 34.53 22.87 -3.90
N GLY A 24 34.16 24.11 -3.56
CA GLY A 24 33.13 24.88 -4.28
C GLY A 24 33.38 24.98 -5.80
N PRO A 25 34.55 25.45 -6.26
CA PRO A 25 34.84 25.55 -7.69
C PRO A 25 34.91 24.18 -8.38
N LYS A 26 35.45 23.16 -7.72
CA LYS A 26 35.53 21.81 -8.27
C LYS A 26 34.14 21.17 -8.44
N TYR A 27 33.22 21.46 -7.53
CA TYR A 27 31.81 21.09 -7.65
C TYR A 27 31.13 21.80 -8.83
N GLN A 28 31.44 23.09 -9.05
CA GLN A 28 30.92 23.84 -10.19
C GLN A 28 31.51 23.34 -11.53
N GLU A 29 32.78 22.93 -11.57
CA GLU A 29 33.40 22.33 -12.76
C GLU A 29 32.73 21.01 -13.14
N ILE A 30 32.53 20.10 -12.18
CA ILE A 30 31.81 18.83 -12.41
C ILE A 30 30.37 19.09 -12.87
N LYS A 31 29.69 20.07 -12.26
CA LYS A 31 28.35 20.50 -12.69
C LYS A 31 28.34 21.02 -14.13
N LEU A 32 29.37 21.78 -14.53
CA LEU A 32 29.50 22.33 -15.88
C LEU A 32 29.84 21.26 -16.91
N GLU A 33 30.69 20.29 -16.56
CA GLU A 33 31.06 19.14 -17.40
C GLU A 33 29.85 18.23 -17.64
N ASN A 34 29.04 17.96 -16.61
CA ASN A 34 27.77 17.24 -16.76
C ASN A 34 26.78 18.00 -17.65
N LEU A 35 26.62 19.32 -17.46
CA LEU A 35 25.75 20.16 -18.30
C LEU A 35 26.21 20.24 -19.77
N GLN A 36 27.51 20.18 -20.02
CA GLN A 36 28.06 20.15 -21.38
C GLN A 36 27.92 18.78 -22.03
N THR A 37 28.06 17.71 -21.26
CA THR A 37 27.80 16.34 -21.71
C THR A 37 26.33 16.18 -22.10
N ASP A 38 25.39 16.68 -21.28
CA ASP A 38 23.95 16.73 -21.59
C ASP A 38 23.64 17.56 -22.83
N ARG A 39 24.32 18.71 -23.02
CA ARG A 39 24.17 19.53 -24.24
C ARG A 39 24.71 18.84 -25.49
N SER A 40 25.76 18.03 -25.38
CA SER A 40 26.32 17.28 -26.52
C SER A 40 25.42 16.10 -26.92
N LEU A 41 24.75 15.46 -25.94
CA LEU A 41 23.78 14.41 -26.17
C LEU A 41 22.47 14.96 -26.76
N THR A 42 21.97 16.08 -26.25
CA THR A 42 20.74 16.74 -26.75
C THR A 42 20.92 17.40 -28.12
N ALA A 43 22.10 17.91 -28.48
CA ALA A 43 22.35 18.49 -29.80
C ALA A 43 22.38 17.46 -30.94
N SER A 44 22.55 16.17 -30.63
CA SER A 44 22.51 15.09 -31.64
C SER A 44 21.12 14.50 -31.85
N SER A 45 20.15 14.78 -30.97
CA SER A 45 18.77 14.25 -31.05
C SER A 45 17.73 15.31 -31.48
N SER A 46 18.10 16.26 -32.35
CA SER A 46 17.09 17.12 -32.99
C SER A 46 16.38 16.35 -34.14
N LYS A 47 15.65 15.30 -33.76
CA LYS A 47 14.58 14.70 -34.56
C LYS A 47 13.42 14.49 -33.61
N THR A 48 12.49 15.43 -33.66
CA THR A 48 11.09 15.35 -33.24
C THR A 48 10.75 14.06 -32.46
N GLU A 49 11.04 14.05 -31.17
CA GLU A 49 10.51 13.05 -30.24
C GLU A 49 9.00 13.29 -30.16
N SER A 50 8.27 12.39 -30.82
CA SER A 50 6.85 12.13 -30.57
C SER A 50 6.65 11.92 -29.07
N SER A 51 5.56 12.46 -28.51
CA SER A 51 5.11 12.27 -27.12
C SER A 51 5.57 10.94 -26.51
N GLU A 52 6.71 10.96 -25.82
CA GLU A 52 7.16 9.82 -25.02
C GLU A 52 6.28 9.73 -23.78
N ASP A 53 5.96 8.51 -23.40
CA ASP A 53 5.24 8.17 -22.17
C ASP A 53 6.13 8.53 -20.97
N LEU A 54 5.99 9.75 -20.48
CA LEU A 54 6.83 10.28 -19.41
C LEU A 54 6.49 9.58 -18.10
N GLY A 55 7.49 8.98 -17.45
CA GLY A 55 7.32 8.43 -16.11
C GLY A 55 7.19 9.53 -15.05
N LEU A 56 6.75 9.15 -13.84
CA LEU A 56 6.50 10.02 -12.68
C LEU A 56 7.54 11.14 -12.52
N TYR A 57 8.82 10.79 -12.48
CA TYR A 57 9.88 11.76 -12.20
C TYR A 57 10.10 12.77 -13.33
N ASP A 58 9.85 12.39 -14.58
CA ASP A 58 9.96 13.32 -15.70
C ASP A 58 8.75 14.25 -15.75
N LYS A 59 7.54 13.73 -15.45
CA LYS A 59 6.35 14.56 -15.28
C LYS A 59 6.56 15.63 -14.22
N LEU A 60 7.07 15.27 -13.03
CA LEU A 60 7.36 16.24 -11.97
C LEU A 60 8.43 17.28 -12.37
N LYS A 61 9.48 16.89 -13.09
CA LYS A 61 10.50 17.82 -13.59
C LYS A 61 9.95 18.82 -14.61
N GLU A 62 8.92 18.41 -15.36
CA GLU A 62 8.23 19.22 -16.36
C GLU A 62 6.99 19.93 -15.82
N SER A 63 6.74 19.89 -14.51
CA SER A 63 5.55 20.47 -13.87
C SER A 63 4.23 19.96 -14.46
N LYS A 64 4.18 18.68 -14.83
CA LYS A 64 2.98 18.02 -15.33
C LYS A 64 2.21 17.38 -14.18
N SER A 65 0.89 17.32 -14.34
CA SER A 65 0.02 16.58 -13.43
C SER A 65 0.43 15.12 -13.34
N ILE A 66 0.26 14.54 -12.15
CA ILE A 66 0.49 13.12 -11.90
C ILE A 66 -0.78 12.46 -11.37
N ASP A 67 -0.98 11.21 -11.78
CA ASP A 67 -2.11 10.38 -11.36
C ASP A 67 -1.63 9.35 -10.33
N ILE A 68 -2.29 9.33 -9.16
CA ILE A 68 -1.92 8.51 -8.02
C ILE A 68 -3.06 7.56 -7.69
N LEU A 69 -2.74 6.27 -7.52
CA LEU A 69 -3.66 5.32 -6.92
C LEU A 69 -3.23 5.02 -5.49
N VAL A 70 -4.13 5.26 -4.54
CA VAL A 70 -3.97 4.83 -3.15
C VAL A 70 -4.81 3.57 -2.93
N MET A 71 -4.14 2.49 -2.53
CA MET A 71 -4.76 1.17 -2.34
C MET A 71 -4.61 0.71 -0.90
N GLY A 72 -5.66 0.13 -0.32
CA GLY A 72 -5.66 -0.35 1.06
C GLY A 72 -6.45 0.57 1.99
N ASN A 73 -6.20 0.47 3.30
CA ASN A 73 -7.15 0.99 4.28
C ASN A 73 -7.38 2.51 4.18
N ARG A 74 -8.64 2.92 4.22
CA ARG A 74 -9.08 4.31 4.37
C ARG A 74 -9.67 4.51 5.76
N TYR A 75 -8.81 4.59 6.77
CA TYR A 75 -9.28 4.80 8.12
C TYR A 75 -9.97 6.18 8.27
N LYS A 76 -11.21 6.17 8.77
CA LYS A 76 -12.12 7.30 9.11
C LYS A 76 -11.57 8.70 8.80
N MET A 77 -11.77 9.12 7.55
CA MET A 77 -11.41 10.43 7.03
C MET A 77 -12.49 11.48 7.35
N ASP A 78 -12.68 11.85 8.62
CA ASP A 78 -13.63 12.92 8.95
C ASP A 78 -13.08 14.33 8.67
N GLU A 79 -11.76 14.48 8.46
CA GLU A 79 -11.13 15.75 8.07
C GLU A 79 -10.10 15.58 6.93
N PRO A 80 -10.44 15.90 5.68
CA PRO A 80 -9.55 15.65 4.54
C PRO A 80 -8.22 16.44 4.60
N ASP A 81 -8.19 17.62 5.21
CA ASP A 81 -6.95 18.42 5.28
C ASP A 81 -5.90 17.90 6.28
N SER A 82 -6.27 16.99 7.19
CA SER A 82 -5.37 16.49 8.24
C SER A 82 -4.55 15.28 7.78
N LEU A 83 -4.98 14.58 6.73
CA LEU A 83 -4.41 13.30 6.31
C LEU A 83 -3.06 13.47 5.60
N TRP A 84 -2.21 12.45 5.75
CA TRP A 84 -0.85 12.48 5.21
C TRP A 84 -0.85 12.58 3.67
N ILE A 85 -1.84 12.01 2.98
CA ILE A 85 -1.93 12.06 1.51
C ILE A 85 -2.22 13.48 1.01
N ASP A 86 -3.09 14.23 1.67
CA ASP A 86 -3.41 15.61 1.29
C ASP A 86 -2.26 16.57 1.58
N ARG A 87 -1.50 16.31 2.66
CA ARG A 87 -0.23 17.01 2.93
C ARG A 87 0.82 16.69 1.87
N PHE A 88 0.92 15.44 1.43
CA PHE A 88 1.84 15.02 0.37
C PHE A 88 1.52 15.71 -0.96
N LYS A 89 0.24 15.78 -1.34
CA LYS A 89 -0.24 16.52 -2.52
C LYS A 89 0.19 17.99 -2.48
N LYS A 90 0.00 18.65 -1.34
CA LYS A 90 0.46 20.04 -1.12
C LYS A 90 1.97 20.17 -1.26
N SER A 91 2.76 19.23 -0.74
CA SER A 91 4.22 19.22 -0.89
C SER A 91 4.66 19.07 -2.35
N ILE A 92 4.00 18.20 -3.12
CA ILE A 92 4.25 18.05 -4.57
C ILE A 92 3.95 19.35 -5.32
N HIS A 93 2.77 19.94 -5.12
CA HIS A 93 2.39 21.21 -5.75
C HIS A 93 3.39 22.32 -5.40
N ASN A 94 3.69 22.50 -4.11
CA ASN A 94 4.58 23.56 -3.65
C ASN A 94 6.02 23.44 -4.20
N GLN A 95 6.52 22.22 -4.39
CA GLN A 95 7.89 22.01 -4.86
C GLN A 95 8.03 21.96 -6.39
N TYR A 96 7.05 21.36 -7.08
CA TYR A 96 7.16 21.02 -8.50
C TYR A 96 6.12 21.72 -9.38
N ASP A 97 5.22 22.53 -8.81
CA ASP A 97 4.09 23.17 -9.52
C ASP A 97 3.25 22.14 -10.29
N SER A 98 3.16 20.93 -9.74
CA SER A 98 2.49 19.77 -10.35
C SER A 98 1.20 19.48 -9.59
N GLU A 99 0.08 19.38 -10.31
CA GLU A 99 -1.19 18.93 -9.75
C GLU A 99 -1.20 17.41 -9.52
N THR A 100 -2.01 16.96 -8.57
CA THR A 100 -2.10 15.55 -8.17
C THR A 100 -3.55 15.10 -8.22
N ASN A 101 -3.85 14.15 -9.10
CA ASN A 101 -5.13 13.46 -9.13
C ASN A 101 -4.99 12.17 -8.32
N VAL A 102 -5.94 11.88 -7.43
CA VAL A 102 -5.86 10.72 -6.54
C VAL A 102 -7.13 9.91 -6.63
N ASP A 103 -6.98 8.65 -7.04
CA ASP A 103 -8.00 7.63 -6.95
C ASP A 103 -7.75 6.72 -5.76
N PHE A 104 -8.82 6.16 -5.23
CA PHE A 104 -8.82 5.33 -4.04
C PHE A 104 -9.40 3.96 -4.36
N LEU A 105 -8.61 2.91 -4.14
CA LEU A 105 -9.08 1.53 -4.09
C LEU A 105 -8.96 1.04 -2.65
N THR A 106 -9.93 1.44 -1.84
CA THR A 106 -9.89 1.30 -0.38
C THR A 106 -11.21 0.72 0.14
N THR A 107 -11.18 -0.14 1.15
CA THR A 107 -12.35 -0.64 1.89
C THR A 107 -12.20 -0.46 3.40
N GLU A 108 -13.32 -0.44 4.13
CA GLU A 108 -13.35 -0.03 5.56
C GLU A 108 -12.68 -1.01 6.54
N GLU A 109 -12.23 -2.18 6.09
CA GLU A 109 -11.52 -3.17 6.91
C GLU A 109 -10.50 -3.99 6.08
N ASP A 110 -9.64 -3.29 5.32
CA ASP A 110 -8.82 -3.86 4.24
C ASP A 110 -7.80 -4.92 4.64
N ARG A 111 -8.24 -6.17 4.76
CA ARG A 111 -7.34 -7.34 4.77
C ARG A 111 -6.65 -7.46 3.42
N VAL A 112 -5.38 -7.83 3.41
CA VAL A 112 -4.59 -7.96 2.17
C VAL A 112 -5.25 -8.87 1.13
N PHE A 113 -5.99 -9.90 1.57
CA PHE A 113 -6.75 -10.78 0.67
C PHE A 113 -7.93 -10.07 -0.02
N ARG A 114 -8.64 -9.20 0.71
CA ARG A 114 -9.70 -8.36 0.15
C ARG A 114 -9.12 -7.41 -0.89
N LEU A 115 -8.01 -6.76 -0.55
CA LEU A 115 -7.34 -5.82 -1.44
C LEU A 115 -6.81 -6.49 -2.72
N LEU A 116 -6.26 -7.70 -2.61
CA LEU A 116 -5.87 -8.50 -3.78
C LEU A 116 -7.07 -8.81 -4.67
N ALA A 117 -8.21 -9.19 -4.09
CA ALA A 117 -9.42 -9.44 -4.86
C ALA A 117 -9.93 -8.17 -5.54
N ASP A 118 -10.03 -7.05 -4.83
CA ASP A 118 -10.50 -5.79 -5.41
C ASP A 118 -9.57 -5.31 -6.52
N TYR A 119 -8.26 -5.36 -6.32
CA TYR A 119 -7.29 -4.98 -7.34
C TYR A 119 -7.37 -5.87 -8.59
N SER A 120 -7.47 -7.19 -8.39
CA SER A 120 -7.48 -8.15 -9.51
C SER A 120 -8.76 -8.08 -10.36
N ASN A 121 -9.83 -7.50 -9.82
CA ASN A 121 -11.13 -7.41 -10.47
C ASN A 121 -11.52 -5.97 -10.84
N ALA A 122 -10.66 -4.98 -10.56
CA ALA A 122 -10.89 -3.59 -10.90
C ALA A 122 -10.44 -3.27 -12.34
N GLU A 123 -11.24 -2.47 -13.05
CA GLU A 123 -10.84 -1.82 -14.29
C GLU A 123 -10.11 -0.53 -13.93
N LEU A 124 -8.77 -0.60 -13.84
CA LEU A 124 -7.93 0.52 -13.45
C LEU A 124 -7.29 1.21 -14.65
N GLU A 125 -7.21 2.53 -14.59
CA GLU A 125 -6.40 3.33 -15.51
C GLU A 125 -4.90 3.21 -15.19
N SER A 126 -4.05 3.79 -16.02
CA SER A 126 -2.61 3.85 -15.75
C SER A 126 -2.30 4.96 -14.75
N TYR A 127 -1.51 4.65 -13.73
CA TYR A 127 -1.07 5.61 -12.71
C TYR A 127 0.44 5.84 -12.77
N ASP A 128 0.87 7.03 -12.33
CA ASP A 128 2.28 7.40 -12.19
C ASP A 128 2.89 6.91 -10.88
N LEU A 129 2.05 6.85 -9.84
CA LEU A 129 2.41 6.43 -8.50
C LEU A 129 1.30 5.56 -7.90
N ILE A 130 1.67 4.40 -7.38
CA ILE A 130 0.80 3.53 -6.61
C ILE A 130 1.31 3.50 -5.17
N LEU A 131 0.46 3.92 -4.24
CA LEU A 131 0.70 3.86 -2.80
C LEU A 131 -0.10 2.69 -2.23
N LEU A 132 0.60 1.64 -1.80
CA LEU A 132 -0.02 0.46 -1.19
C LEU A 132 0.02 0.62 0.33
N THR A 133 -1.09 1.03 0.94
CA THR A 133 -1.21 1.25 2.38
C THR A 133 -1.53 -0.06 3.11
N ILE A 134 -0.76 -0.36 4.16
CA ILE A 134 -1.00 -1.51 5.04
C ILE A 134 -1.23 -1.00 6.46
N ALA A 135 -2.45 -1.20 6.95
CA ALA A 135 -2.89 -0.73 8.26
C ALA A 135 -3.01 -1.89 9.28
N PRO A 136 -3.12 -1.59 10.59
CA PRO A 136 -3.13 -2.60 11.65
C PRO A 136 -4.21 -3.65 11.45
N TYR A 137 -5.45 -3.22 11.19
CA TYR A 137 -6.59 -4.11 10.93
C TYR A 137 -6.43 -4.87 9.62
N GLY A 138 -5.86 -4.23 8.60
CA GLY A 138 -5.60 -4.84 7.31
C GLY A 138 -4.48 -5.88 7.30
N SER A 139 -3.66 -5.86 8.35
CA SER A 139 -2.65 -6.87 8.62
C SER A 139 -3.23 -8.11 9.33
N ASN A 140 -4.42 -8.00 9.93
CA ASN A 140 -5.03 -9.11 10.67
C ASN A 140 -5.78 -10.04 9.71
N ASP A 141 -5.17 -11.12 9.28
CA ASP A 141 -5.88 -12.23 8.66
C ASP A 141 -6.38 -13.20 9.74
N GLU A 142 -7.66 -13.59 9.72
CA GLU A 142 -8.22 -14.58 10.67
C GLU A 142 -7.43 -15.91 10.67
N GLN A 143 -6.69 -16.17 9.59
CA GLN A 143 -5.94 -17.40 9.37
C GLN A 143 -4.43 -17.26 9.71
N GLY A 144 -4.00 -16.12 10.27
CA GLY A 144 -2.64 -15.91 10.81
C GLY A 144 -1.56 -15.49 9.80
N ASP A 145 -0.35 -15.29 10.32
CA ASP A 145 0.76 -14.60 9.63
C ASP A 145 1.27 -15.32 8.37
N GLN A 146 1.09 -16.64 8.28
CA GLN A 146 1.51 -17.38 7.08
C GLN A 146 0.69 -16.95 5.85
N ASN A 147 -0.64 -16.83 5.98
CA ASN A 147 -1.47 -16.44 4.85
C ASN A 147 -1.23 -14.98 4.48
N PHE A 148 -1.08 -14.09 5.45
CA PHE A 148 -0.72 -12.69 5.21
C PHE A 148 0.50 -12.59 4.29
N ARG A 149 1.59 -13.30 4.61
CA ARG A 149 2.83 -13.28 3.83
C ARG A 149 2.62 -13.74 2.38
N LEU A 150 1.90 -14.84 2.18
CA LEU A 150 1.66 -15.41 0.84
C LEU A 150 0.78 -14.49 -0.01
N VAL A 151 -0.29 -13.97 0.59
CA VAL A 151 -1.24 -13.08 -0.08
C VAL A 151 -0.57 -11.74 -0.41
N PHE A 152 0.17 -11.16 0.54
CA PHE A 152 0.88 -9.88 0.34
C PHE A 152 1.96 -9.99 -0.75
N GLU A 153 2.69 -11.08 -0.77
CA GLU A 153 3.63 -11.36 -1.85
C GLU A 153 2.93 -11.39 -3.21
N ASN A 154 1.79 -12.09 -3.32
CA ASN A 154 1.05 -12.14 -4.57
C ASN A 154 0.47 -10.78 -4.97
N LEU A 155 -0.03 -10.00 -4.01
CA LEU A 155 -0.48 -8.63 -4.22
C LEU A 155 0.64 -7.76 -4.80
N LEU A 156 1.83 -7.75 -4.19
CA LEU A 156 2.98 -7.00 -4.71
C LEU A 156 3.31 -7.41 -6.14
N ARG A 157 3.39 -8.71 -6.43
CA ARG A 157 3.70 -9.21 -7.77
C ARG A 157 2.64 -8.84 -8.79
N THR A 158 1.37 -8.93 -8.43
CA THR A 158 0.24 -8.59 -9.31
C THR A 158 0.27 -7.10 -9.65
N VAL A 159 0.46 -6.22 -8.66
CA VAL A 159 0.59 -4.78 -8.88
C VAL A 159 1.83 -4.45 -9.72
N MET A 160 2.98 -5.07 -9.43
CA MET A 160 4.21 -4.86 -10.21
C MET A 160 4.07 -5.32 -11.67
N SER A 161 3.47 -6.50 -11.88
CA SER A 161 3.26 -7.08 -13.22
C SER A 161 2.34 -6.22 -14.07
N ASN A 162 1.28 -5.66 -13.46
CA ASN A 162 0.31 -4.82 -14.17
C ASN A 162 0.85 -3.42 -14.44
N ASN A 163 1.85 -2.96 -13.67
CA ASN A 163 2.36 -1.58 -13.72
C ASN A 163 3.89 -1.54 -13.80
N PRO A 164 4.53 -2.11 -14.84
CA PRO A 164 5.98 -2.31 -14.88
C PRO A 164 6.79 -1.01 -14.82
N ASN A 165 6.23 0.13 -15.24
CA ASN A 165 6.93 1.41 -15.29
C ASN A 165 6.44 2.43 -14.24
N THR A 166 5.53 2.03 -13.36
CA THR A 166 4.91 2.90 -12.34
C THR A 166 5.73 2.89 -11.05
N GLU A 167 5.82 4.01 -10.34
CA GLU A 167 6.41 3.98 -8.99
C GLU A 167 5.45 3.28 -8.04
N ILE A 168 5.93 2.26 -7.32
CA ILE A 168 5.12 1.54 -6.33
C ILE A 168 5.81 1.71 -4.97
N ILE A 169 5.11 2.29 -4.01
CA ILE A 169 5.61 2.50 -2.65
C ILE A 169 4.63 1.89 -1.65
N PRO A 170 4.98 0.76 -1.02
CA PRO A 170 4.26 0.28 0.15
C PRO A 170 4.43 1.24 1.32
N VAL A 171 3.32 1.60 1.97
CA VAL A 171 3.26 2.50 3.12
C VAL A 171 2.72 1.69 4.30
N ILE A 172 3.60 1.39 5.25
CA ILE A 172 3.26 0.67 6.48
C ILE A 172 2.79 1.69 7.50
N GLU A 173 1.50 1.65 7.84
CA GLU A 173 0.90 2.59 8.77
C GLU A 173 1.26 2.29 10.23
N TYR A 174 1.06 3.30 11.09
CA TYR A 174 1.27 3.15 12.51
C TYR A 174 0.33 2.08 13.10
N GLY A 175 0.88 1.24 13.97
CA GLY A 175 0.14 0.20 14.69
C GLY A 175 0.18 -1.19 14.06
N VAL A 176 0.79 -1.37 12.88
CA VAL A 176 1.00 -2.72 12.31
C VAL A 176 1.93 -3.53 13.22
N ASP A 177 1.61 -4.83 13.40
CA ASP A 177 2.39 -5.75 14.22
C ASP A 177 3.80 -5.93 13.68
N TYR A 178 4.81 -5.95 14.57
CA TYR A 178 6.22 -6.04 14.19
C TYR A 178 6.55 -7.24 13.30
N GLU A 179 5.94 -8.42 13.55
CA GLU A 179 6.16 -9.60 12.72
C GLU A 179 5.72 -9.38 11.27
N LYS A 180 4.61 -8.68 11.07
CA LYS A 180 4.10 -8.36 9.73
C LYS A 180 4.89 -7.24 9.07
N VAL A 181 5.34 -6.25 9.84
CA VAL A 181 6.31 -5.24 9.36
C VAL A 181 7.55 -5.93 8.81
N ASP A 182 8.16 -6.85 9.55
CA ASP A 182 9.35 -7.59 9.10
C ASP A 182 9.09 -8.37 7.80
N GLN A 183 7.91 -9.00 7.68
CA GLN A 183 7.51 -9.71 6.46
C GLN A 183 7.33 -8.76 5.26
N ILE A 184 6.68 -7.61 5.46
CA ILE A 184 6.52 -6.58 4.42
C ILE A 184 7.90 -6.08 3.99
N GLN A 185 8.77 -5.70 4.92
CA GLN A 185 10.10 -5.17 4.64
C GLN A 185 10.97 -6.18 3.88
N ASN A 186 10.92 -7.46 4.24
CA ASN A 186 11.65 -8.52 3.55
C ASN A 186 11.16 -8.68 2.10
N LEU A 187 9.84 -8.73 1.90
CA LEU A 187 9.25 -8.86 0.56
C LEU A 187 9.56 -7.63 -0.30
N THR A 188 9.38 -6.41 0.22
CA THR A 188 9.68 -5.19 -0.54
C THR A 188 11.16 -5.11 -0.91
N GLN A 189 12.06 -5.48 -0.01
CA GLN A 189 13.48 -5.57 -0.30
C GLN A 189 13.80 -6.62 -1.38
N TYR A 190 13.20 -7.80 -1.30
CA TYR A 190 13.38 -8.87 -2.29
C TYR A 190 12.93 -8.43 -3.69
N TYR A 191 11.80 -7.72 -3.77
CA TYR A 191 11.24 -7.20 -5.02
C TYR A 191 11.82 -5.85 -5.46
N GLY A 192 12.85 -5.34 -4.77
CA GLY A 192 13.52 -4.09 -5.15
C GLY A 192 12.65 -2.84 -4.99
N LEU A 193 11.62 -2.88 -4.14
CA LEU A 193 10.72 -1.77 -3.87
C LEU A 193 11.23 -0.93 -2.70
N THR A 194 11.04 0.39 -2.81
CA THR A 194 11.17 1.31 -1.67
C THR A 194 9.86 1.30 -0.90
N TYR A 195 9.93 1.29 0.43
CA TYR A 195 8.78 1.38 1.32
C TYR A 195 8.93 2.56 2.29
N VAL A 196 7.80 2.95 2.90
CA VAL A 196 7.73 3.90 4.03
C VAL A 196 7.20 3.14 5.23
N ASP A 197 7.91 3.22 6.36
CA ASP A 197 7.47 2.66 7.64
C ASP A 197 7.23 3.79 8.64
N ILE A 198 5.97 4.18 8.81
CA ILE A 198 5.60 5.36 9.61
C ILE A 198 5.98 5.16 11.07
N LYS A 199 5.84 3.94 11.60
CA LYS A 199 6.23 3.63 12.98
C LYS A 199 7.73 3.80 13.17
N HIS A 200 8.54 3.25 12.27
CA HIS A 200 9.99 3.40 12.32
C HIS A 200 10.42 4.88 12.21
N VAL A 201 9.77 5.65 11.33
CA VAL A 201 10.05 7.09 11.17
C VAL A 201 9.80 7.83 12.48
N ILE A 202 8.66 7.59 13.14
CA ILE A 202 8.34 8.17 14.45
C ILE A 202 9.38 7.78 15.50
N GLU A 203 9.73 6.50 15.60
CA GLU A 203 10.72 6.02 16.58
C GLU A 203 12.12 6.60 16.34
N SER A 204 12.47 6.87 15.08
CA SER A 204 13.76 7.45 14.69
C SER A 204 13.87 8.96 14.93
N SER A 205 12.74 9.66 15.10
CA SER A 205 12.68 11.12 15.28
C SER A 205 13.34 11.63 16.57
N LYS A 206 13.61 10.73 17.54
CA LYS A 206 14.13 11.02 18.90
C LYS A 206 13.19 11.86 19.77
N SER A 207 11.94 12.03 19.33
CA SER A 207 10.85 12.66 20.08
C SER A 207 9.99 11.63 20.80
N SER A 208 9.11 12.07 21.70
CA SER A 208 8.15 11.18 22.38
C SER A 208 7.05 10.75 21.39
N ASN A 209 6.62 9.49 21.41
CA ASN A 209 5.51 9.02 20.55
C ASN A 209 4.24 9.88 20.70
N SER A 210 4.00 10.43 21.89
CA SER A 210 2.86 11.33 22.17
C SER A 210 2.89 12.66 21.41
N GLU A 211 4.02 13.01 20.77
CA GLU A 211 4.12 14.17 19.88
C GLU A 211 3.45 13.90 18.53
N TYR A 212 3.36 12.64 18.11
CA TYR A 212 2.86 12.23 16.80
C TYR A 212 1.60 11.36 16.86
N ILE A 213 1.30 10.79 18.04
CA ILE A 213 0.23 9.82 18.25
C ILE A 213 -0.75 10.33 19.31
N LEU A 214 -2.03 10.30 18.98
CA LEU A 214 -3.15 10.55 19.89
C LEU A 214 -4.17 9.42 19.74
N GLU A 215 -4.56 8.78 20.85
CA GLU A 215 -5.57 7.70 20.86
C GLU A 215 -5.28 6.58 19.83
N ASP A 216 -4.01 6.16 19.77
CA ASP A 216 -3.48 5.13 18.85
C ASP A 216 -3.55 5.49 17.35
N GLN A 217 -3.79 6.76 17.03
CA GLN A 217 -3.82 7.29 15.67
C GLN A 217 -2.78 8.40 15.48
N LEU A 218 -2.40 8.67 14.22
CA LEU A 218 -1.58 9.83 13.92
C LEU A 218 -2.35 11.11 14.28
N ASN A 219 -1.70 12.04 14.97
CA ASN A 219 -2.19 13.41 15.08
C ASN A 219 -1.70 14.24 13.87
N ASP A 220 -1.95 15.55 13.89
CA ASP A 220 -1.54 16.45 12.81
C ASP A 220 -0.02 16.41 12.53
N GLU A 221 0.81 16.42 13.57
CA GLU A 221 2.26 16.31 13.44
C GLU A 221 2.68 14.94 12.89
N GLY A 222 2.02 13.85 13.29
CA GLY A 222 2.26 12.50 12.79
C GLY A 222 1.93 12.38 11.31
N HIS A 223 0.81 12.94 10.87
CA HIS A 223 0.45 13.00 9.45
C HIS A 223 1.42 13.86 8.64
N GLN A 224 1.91 14.98 9.20
CA GLN A 224 2.94 15.79 8.56
C GLN A 224 4.24 14.99 8.39
N LEU A 225 4.69 14.31 9.43
CA LEU A 225 5.91 13.50 9.40
C LEU A 225 5.84 12.38 8.35
N ALA A 226 4.72 11.66 8.28
CA ALA A 226 4.48 10.62 7.28
C ALA A 226 4.51 11.19 5.85
N SER A 227 3.85 12.33 5.63
CA SER A 227 3.87 13.05 4.34
C SER A 227 5.29 13.46 3.94
N ASP A 228 6.04 14.04 4.87
CA ASP A 228 7.41 14.52 4.62
C ASP A 228 8.34 13.35 4.26
N GLU A 229 8.24 12.22 4.97
CA GLU A 229 9.02 11.03 4.64
C GLU A 229 8.72 10.51 3.23
N LEU A 230 7.45 10.37 2.85
CA LEU A 230 7.08 9.93 1.51
C LEU A 230 7.61 10.88 0.44
N PHE A 231 7.45 12.19 0.66
CA PHE A 231 7.97 13.22 -0.23
C PHE A 231 9.49 13.15 -0.39
N GLU A 232 10.22 12.90 0.70
CA GLU A 232 11.67 12.73 0.67
C GLU A 232 12.10 11.50 -0.13
N ARG A 233 11.34 10.40 -0.10
CA ARG A 233 11.59 9.23 -0.97
C ARG A 233 11.43 9.58 -2.45
N ILE A 234 10.36 10.30 -2.81
CA ILE A 234 10.15 10.78 -4.19
C ILE A 234 11.29 11.68 -4.64
N ARG A 235 11.70 12.64 -3.79
CA ARG A 235 12.81 13.56 -4.07
C ARG A 235 14.13 12.82 -4.26
N ALA A 236 14.42 11.83 -3.41
CA ALA A 236 15.62 11.02 -3.50
C ALA A 236 15.67 10.20 -4.80
N HIS A 237 14.59 9.55 -5.19
CA HIS A 237 14.52 8.80 -6.45
C HIS A 237 14.64 9.72 -7.67
N MET A 238 14.03 10.91 -7.63
CA MET A 238 14.17 11.91 -8.68
C MET A 238 15.64 12.36 -8.83
N PHE A 239 16.33 12.62 -7.72
CA PHE A 239 17.74 12.99 -7.72
C PHE A 239 18.64 11.87 -8.27
N GLN A 240 18.27 10.62 -8.01
CA GLN A 240 18.95 9.43 -8.54
C GLN A 240 18.63 9.16 -10.02
N ASN A 241 17.74 9.94 -10.65
CA ASN A 241 17.20 9.66 -11.98
C ASN A 241 16.66 8.23 -12.11
N LYS A 242 15.95 7.76 -11.06
CA LYS A 242 15.33 6.44 -11.07
C LYS A 242 14.41 6.30 -12.29
N ARG A 243 14.47 5.13 -12.91
CA ARG A 243 13.53 4.68 -13.94
C ARG A 243 12.92 3.38 -13.45
N ASN A 244 11.60 3.34 -13.37
CA ASN A 244 10.90 2.14 -12.95
C ASN A 244 10.83 1.17 -14.11
N ASN A 245 11.17 -0.07 -13.81
CA ASN A 245 11.10 -1.21 -14.70
C ASN A 245 11.06 -2.45 -13.81
N HIS A 246 9.88 -2.71 -13.24
CA HIS A 246 9.68 -3.82 -12.33
C HIS A 246 9.83 -5.12 -13.10
N GLN A 247 10.75 -5.96 -12.65
CA GLN A 247 10.84 -7.34 -13.09
C GLN A 247 10.21 -8.22 -12.02
N VAL A 248 9.25 -9.04 -12.44
CA VAL A 248 8.61 -9.98 -11.53
C VAL A 248 9.58 -11.15 -11.34
N GLU A 249 10.28 -11.17 -10.20
CA GLU A 249 11.22 -12.21 -9.80
C GLU A 249 10.52 -13.58 -9.65
N GLU A 250 11.24 -14.64 -9.26
CA GLU A 250 10.58 -15.87 -8.77
C GLU A 250 9.88 -15.61 -7.42
N PHE A 251 8.85 -16.40 -7.10
CA PHE A 251 8.22 -16.33 -5.77
C PHE A 251 9.26 -16.67 -4.68
N LEU A 252 9.35 -15.81 -3.67
CA LEU A 252 10.17 -16.01 -2.48
C LEU A 252 9.59 -17.11 -1.58
N HIS A 253 8.26 -17.15 -1.45
CA HIS A 253 7.59 -18.15 -0.64
C HIS A 253 6.74 -19.11 -1.49
N SER A 254 7.00 -20.41 -1.36
CA SER A 254 6.16 -21.44 -1.96
C SER A 254 4.74 -21.38 -1.39
N GLY A 255 3.76 -21.55 -2.28
CA GLY A 255 2.34 -21.41 -2.00
C GLY A 255 1.77 -20.03 -2.33
N ALA A 256 2.61 -19.00 -2.52
CA ALA A 256 2.16 -17.67 -2.91
C ALA A 256 1.61 -17.67 -4.35
N GLU A 257 2.10 -18.56 -5.21
CA GLU A 257 1.61 -18.79 -6.57
C GLU A 257 0.14 -19.22 -6.62
N ARG A 258 -0.42 -19.79 -5.55
CA ARG A 258 -1.84 -20.17 -5.51
C ARG A 258 -2.75 -18.96 -5.58
N PHE A 259 -2.29 -17.81 -5.07
CA PHE A 259 -3.05 -16.57 -5.13
C PHE A 259 -2.91 -15.87 -6.49
N SER A 260 -2.20 -16.46 -7.45
CA SER A 260 -2.23 -15.98 -8.83
C SER A 260 -3.61 -16.23 -9.39
N SER A 261 -4.23 -15.22 -10.01
CA SER A 261 -5.56 -15.29 -10.62
C SER A 261 -6.76 -15.20 -9.68
N ILE A 262 -6.61 -14.58 -8.50
CA ILE A 262 -7.77 -14.24 -7.65
C ILE A 262 -8.84 -13.47 -8.44
N GLN A 263 -10.08 -13.94 -8.36
CA GLN A 263 -11.24 -13.44 -9.06
C GLN A 263 -12.50 -13.48 -8.17
N VAL A 264 -13.42 -12.55 -8.42
CA VAL A 264 -14.77 -12.57 -7.84
C VAL A 264 -15.71 -13.29 -8.81
N ILE A 265 -16.33 -14.38 -8.39
CA ILE A 265 -17.20 -15.19 -9.25
C ILE A 265 -18.70 -14.95 -9.03
N SER A 266 -19.07 -14.19 -8.01
CA SER A 266 -20.46 -13.86 -7.66
C SER A 266 -20.52 -12.70 -6.68
N ASP A 267 -21.50 -11.80 -6.87
CA ASP A 267 -21.85 -10.70 -5.96
C ASP A 267 -22.83 -11.13 -4.84
N GLY A 268 -23.01 -12.45 -4.65
CA GLY A 268 -23.78 -13.00 -3.54
C GLY A 268 -25.27 -12.62 -3.53
N GLY A 269 -25.79 -12.28 -2.35
CA GLY A 269 -27.17 -11.90 -2.08
C GLY A 269 -27.61 -12.23 -0.65
N GLN A 270 -28.87 -11.93 -0.35
CA GLN A 270 -29.52 -12.31 0.91
C GLN A 270 -29.55 -13.83 1.09
N VAL A 271 -29.19 -14.29 2.28
CA VAL A 271 -29.08 -15.71 2.65
C VAL A 271 -30.27 -16.12 3.51
N ASP A 272 -31.47 -16.04 2.94
CA ASP A 272 -32.72 -16.54 3.56
C ASP A 272 -32.90 -18.05 3.32
N GLU A 273 -32.31 -18.56 2.24
CA GLU A 273 -32.29 -19.96 1.82
C GLU A 273 -30.84 -20.33 1.44
N PRO A 274 -30.48 -21.63 1.39
CA PRO A 274 -29.14 -22.03 0.99
C PRO A 274 -28.72 -21.50 -0.39
N LEU A 275 -27.57 -20.82 -0.46
CA LEU A 275 -26.89 -20.42 -1.69
C LEU A 275 -25.75 -21.41 -1.98
N SER A 276 -25.56 -21.81 -3.23
CA SER A 276 -24.48 -22.72 -3.63
C SER A 276 -23.76 -22.24 -4.86
N PHE A 277 -22.43 -22.28 -4.83
CA PHE A 277 -21.56 -21.85 -5.91
C PHE A 277 -20.56 -22.95 -6.24
N ASN A 278 -20.38 -23.24 -7.52
CA ASN A 278 -19.35 -24.14 -8.01
C ASN A 278 -18.12 -23.30 -8.36
N PHE A 279 -16.93 -23.79 -8.01
CA PHE A 279 -15.66 -23.18 -8.40
C PHE A 279 -14.62 -24.27 -8.68
N THR A 280 -13.53 -23.89 -9.35
CA THR A 280 -12.38 -24.77 -9.57
C THR A 280 -11.16 -23.99 -9.14
N GLY A 281 -10.39 -24.54 -8.20
CA GLY A 281 -9.21 -23.86 -7.69
C GLY A 281 -8.84 -24.32 -6.29
N GLU A 282 -7.78 -23.71 -5.76
CA GLU A 282 -7.18 -24.06 -4.47
C GLU A 282 -7.67 -23.13 -3.34
N ILE A 283 -8.35 -22.03 -3.69
CA ILE A 283 -8.69 -20.92 -2.79
C ILE A 283 -10.18 -20.65 -2.80
N ILE A 284 -10.73 -20.45 -1.60
CA ILE A 284 -12.10 -19.95 -1.43
C ILE A 284 -12.13 -18.93 -0.30
N GLY A 285 -12.70 -17.76 -0.60
CA GLY A 285 -13.02 -16.74 0.37
C GLY A 285 -14.40 -16.13 0.12
N LEU A 286 -14.98 -15.56 1.16
CA LEU A 286 -16.31 -14.95 1.14
C LEU A 286 -16.26 -13.58 1.78
N THR A 287 -17.00 -12.63 1.22
CA THR A 287 -17.25 -11.32 1.85
C THR A 287 -18.70 -11.29 2.31
N PHE A 288 -18.92 -10.89 3.57
CA PHE A 288 -20.26 -10.69 4.13
C PHE A 288 -20.43 -9.25 4.58
N GLN A 289 -21.65 -8.75 4.47
CA GLN A 289 -22.07 -7.54 5.16
C GLN A 289 -22.21 -7.88 6.65
N MET A 290 -21.69 -6.99 7.48
CA MET A 290 -21.73 -7.02 8.93
C MET A 290 -22.67 -5.91 9.39
N GLY A 291 -23.35 -6.11 10.51
CA GLY A 291 -24.25 -5.10 11.08
C GLY A 291 -24.83 -5.51 12.44
N SER A 292 -25.48 -4.59 13.14
CA SER A 292 -26.01 -4.86 14.50
C SER A 292 -27.23 -5.77 14.49
N ASP A 293 -27.94 -5.88 13.37
CA ASP A 293 -29.09 -6.76 13.15
C ASP A 293 -28.76 -8.00 12.31
N HIS A 294 -27.46 -8.28 12.09
CA HIS A 294 -26.99 -9.40 11.30
C HIS A 294 -26.88 -10.71 12.11
N GLY A 295 -27.21 -11.83 11.47
CA GLY A 295 -27.27 -13.17 12.05
C GLY A 295 -26.06 -14.05 11.75
N ILE A 296 -26.22 -15.36 11.94
CA ILE A 296 -25.15 -16.35 11.75
C ILE A 296 -25.43 -17.18 10.49
N VAL A 297 -24.42 -17.43 9.67
CA VAL A 297 -24.45 -18.37 8.54
C VAL A 297 -23.64 -19.62 8.83
N ASP A 298 -24.08 -20.77 8.33
CA ASP A 298 -23.30 -22.00 8.30
C ASP A 298 -22.70 -22.20 6.90
N ILE A 299 -21.41 -22.54 6.86
CA ILE A 299 -20.64 -22.74 5.63
C ILE A 299 -20.30 -24.22 5.47
N TYR A 300 -20.56 -24.76 4.28
CA TYR A 300 -20.25 -26.13 3.90
C TYR A 300 -19.38 -26.13 2.66
N LEU A 301 -18.31 -26.92 2.67
CA LEU A 301 -17.45 -27.14 1.52
C LEU A 301 -17.55 -28.60 1.10
N ASP A 302 -17.90 -28.85 -0.16
CA ASP A 302 -18.12 -30.19 -0.72
C ASP A 302 -19.13 -31.04 0.08
N GLY A 303 -20.12 -30.37 0.67
CA GLY A 303 -21.16 -30.98 1.50
C GLY A 303 -20.74 -31.24 2.95
N GLU A 304 -19.49 -31.01 3.33
CA GLU A 304 -19.01 -31.10 4.71
C GLU A 304 -19.09 -29.75 5.42
N TYR A 305 -19.58 -29.74 6.65
CA TYR A 305 -19.62 -28.52 7.47
C TYR A 305 -18.19 -28.01 7.73
N LEU A 306 -17.93 -26.76 7.34
CA LEU A 306 -16.63 -26.12 7.53
C LEU A 306 -16.60 -25.30 8.82
N ARG A 307 -17.47 -24.29 8.93
CA ARG A 307 -17.61 -23.41 10.10
C ARG A 307 -18.91 -22.61 10.03
N SER A 308 -19.28 -22.00 11.15
CA SER A 308 -20.26 -20.92 11.18
C SER A 308 -19.55 -19.56 11.19
N ILE A 309 -20.17 -18.55 10.60
CA ILE A 309 -19.71 -17.17 10.61
C ILE A 309 -20.82 -16.32 11.20
N ASP A 310 -20.52 -15.68 12.32
CA ASP A 310 -21.39 -14.67 12.90
C ASP A 310 -21.15 -13.34 12.20
N THR A 311 -22.19 -12.80 11.58
CA THR A 311 -22.11 -11.54 10.83
C THR A 311 -22.56 -10.33 11.65
N TYR A 312 -22.82 -10.53 12.95
CA TYR A 312 -23.06 -9.44 13.89
C TYR A 312 -21.83 -8.54 14.09
N SER A 313 -22.06 -7.22 14.08
CA SER A 313 -21.07 -6.20 14.47
C SER A 313 -21.71 -5.16 15.39
N SER A 314 -21.04 -4.82 16.50
CA SER A 314 -21.43 -3.70 17.37
C SER A 314 -20.92 -2.35 16.87
N ASP A 315 -19.99 -2.35 15.93
CA ASP A 315 -19.21 -1.17 15.55
C ASP A 315 -19.83 -0.44 14.34
N GLY A 316 -21.03 -0.86 13.93
CA GLY A 316 -21.77 -0.38 12.76
C GLY A 316 -21.69 -1.33 11.58
N ASP A 317 -22.28 -0.88 10.46
CA ASP A 317 -22.33 -1.64 9.22
C ASP A 317 -20.97 -1.62 8.51
N SER A 318 -20.44 -2.78 8.14
CA SER A 318 -19.18 -2.91 7.40
C SER A 318 -19.16 -4.15 6.50
N GLU A 319 -18.24 -4.22 5.53
CA GLU A 319 -17.98 -5.45 4.80
C GLU A 319 -16.75 -6.16 5.37
N LYS A 320 -16.84 -7.46 5.61
CA LYS A 320 -15.69 -8.25 6.08
C LYS A 320 -15.49 -9.50 5.26
N THR A 321 -14.24 -9.69 4.86
CA THR A 321 -13.81 -10.80 3.99
C THR A 321 -13.07 -11.87 4.78
N PHE A 322 -13.43 -13.13 4.53
CA PHE A 322 -12.87 -14.32 5.14
C PHE A 322 -12.19 -15.16 4.07
N LEU A 323 -10.89 -15.38 4.19
CA LEU A 323 -10.20 -16.44 3.47
C LEU A 323 -10.52 -17.77 4.17
N LEU A 324 -11.44 -18.56 3.61
CA LEU A 324 -11.91 -19.78 4.26
C LEU A 324 -10.91 -20.94 4.10
N ASN A 325 -10.33 -21.08 2.91
CA ASN A 325 -9.31 -22.08 2.63
C ASN A 325 -8.35 -21.57 1.52
N SER A 326 -7.07 -21.93 1.61
CA SER A 326 -6.02 -21.59 0.65
C SER A 326 -5.17 -22.81 0.23
N GLN A 327 -5.63 -24.01 0.55
CA GLN A 327 -4.93 -25.28 0.35
C GLN A 327 -5.87 -26.39 -0.13
N LEU A 328 -6.92 -26.03 -0.88
CA LEU A 328 -7.76 -27.03 -1.53
C LEU A 328 -6.99 -27.76 -2.63
N ALA A 329 -7.52 -28.89 -3.09
CA ALA A 329 -7.00 -29.51 -4.29
C ALA A 329 -7.39 -28.66 -5.49
N ASP A 330 -6.53 -28.55 -6.50
CA ASP A 330 -6.89 -27.93 -7.78
C ASP A 330 -7.90 -28.83 -8.53
N SER A 331 -9.17 -28.68 -8.17
CA SER A 331 -10.29 -29.50 -8.65
C SER A 331 -11.63 -28.75 -8.53
N GLU A 332 -12.71 -29.36 -9.02
CA GLU A 332 -14.06 -28.81 -8.84
C GLU A 332 -14.52 -28.94 -7.39
N HIS A 333 -15.03 -27.83 -6.84
CA HIS A 333 -15.54 -27.71 -5.48
C HIS A 333 -16.92 -27.04 -5.47
N VAL A 334 -17.66 -27.29 -4.39
CA VAL A 334 -18.95 -26.64 -4.13
C VAL A 334 -18.94 -25.99 -2.75
N ILE A 335 -19.14 -24.68 -2.70
CA ILE A 335 -19.38 -23.94 -1.45
C ILE A 335 -20.88 -23.71 -1.29
N THR A 336 -21.42 -24.10 -0.14
CA THR A 336 -22.81 -23.84 0.24
C THR A 336 -22.85 -22.97 1.49
N ILE A 337 -23.59 -21.87 1.41
CA ILE A 337 -23.83 -20.92 2.49
C ILE A 337 -25.30 -21.01 2.84
N GLN A 338 -25.65 -21.23 4.10
CA GLN A 338 -27.05 -21.32 4.51
C GLN A 338 -27.29 -20.58 5.83
N PRO A 339 -28.53 -20.15 6.11
CA PRO A 339 -28.86 -19.57 7.41
C PRO A 339 -28.58 -20.58 8.52
N SER A 340 -27.84 -20.16 9.55
CA SER A 340 -27.64 -20.99 10.74
C SER A 340 -28.90 -21.01 11.60
N LEU A 341 -29.13 -22.13 12.28
CA LEU A 341 -30.13 -22.22 13.35
C LEU A 341 -29.65 -21.54 14.65
N LEU A 342 -28.36 -21.21 14.74
CA LEU A 342 -27.80 -20.44 15.83
C LEU A 342 -28.16 -18.96 15.69
N THR A 343 -28.25 -18.27 16.82
CA THR A 343 -28.54 -16.84 16.91
C THR A 343 -27.52 -16.17 17.81
N ASN A 344 -27.13 -14.94 17.48
CA ASN A 344 -26.37 -14.09 18.39
C ASN A 344 -27.36 -13.35 19.30
N GLU A 345 -27.20 -13.47 20.63
CA GLU A 345 -28.11 -12.85 21.61
C GLU A 345 -28.03 -11.32 21.66
N ASN A 346 -26.95 -10.74 21.13
CA ASN A 346 -26.75 -9.30 21.04
C ASN A 346 -27.28 -8.72 19.72
N ALA A 347 -27.54 -9.56 18.71
CA ALA A 347 -28.04 -9.08 17.43
C ALA A 347 -29.49 -8.61 17.55
N GLU A 348 -29.79 -7.48 16.94
CA GLU A 348 -31.13 -6.89 16.89
C GLU A 348 -32.05 -7.62 15.89
N GLY A 349 -31.47 -8.47 15.04
CA GLY A 349 -32.14 -9.17 13.94
C GLY A 349 -31.44 -10.45 13.52
N SER A 350 -31.72 -10.89 12.30
CA SER A 350 -31.08 -12.06 11.70
C SER A 350 -30.80 -11.88 10.21
N GLU A 351 -30.53 -10.65 9.78
CA GLU A 351 -30.16 -10.36 8.39
C GLU A 351 -28.85 -11.05 8.04
N ARG A 352 -28.72 -11.53 6.81
CA ARG A 352 -27.54 -12.29 6.37
C ARG A 352 -27.32 -11.99 4.91
N GLU A 353 -26.28 -11.22 4.62
CA GLU A 353 -26.00 -10.84 3.25
C GLU A 353 -24.58 -11.26 2.88
N LEU A 354 -24.52 -12.18 1.90
CA LEU A 354 -23.28 -12.51 1.22
C LEU A 354 -23.03 -11.44 0.17
N VAL A 355 -21.87 -10.80 0.20
CA VAL A 355 -21.51 -9.73 -0.73
C VAL A 355 -20.68 -10.27 -1.90
N ARG A 356 -19.72 -11.17 -1.64
CA ARG A 356 -18.86 -11.73 -2.71
C ARG A 356 -18.42 -13.16 -2.46
N VAL A 357 -18.21 -13.89 -3.55
CA VAL A 357 -17.48 -15.17 -3.56
C VAL A 357 -16.17 -14.99 -4.31
N ILE A 358 -15.06 -15.28 -3.66
CA ILE A 358 -13.69 -15.07 -4.15
C ILE A 358 -12.98 -16.41 -4.29
N THR A 359 -12.39 -16.68 -5.45
CA THR A 359 -11.59 -17.89 -5.76
C THR A 359 -10.34 -17.48 -6.53
N ASN A 360 -9.38 -18.38 -6.69
CA ASN A 360 -8.33 -18.26 -7.71
C ASN A 360 -8.76 -18.88 -9.05
#